data_AF-A0A7S4MJU2-F1
#
_entry.id   AF-A0A7S4MJU2-F1
#
_cell.length_a   1.000
_cell.length_b   1.000
_cell.length_c   1.000
_cell.angle_alpha   90.00
_cell.angle_beta   90.00
_cell.angle_gamma   90.00
#
_symmetry.space_group_name_H-M   'P 1'
#
loop_
_entity.id
_entity.type
_entity.pdbx_description
1 polymer ?
#
loop_
_entity_poly.entity_id
_entity_poly.type
_entity_poly.pdbx_seq_one_letter_code
_entity_poly.pdbx_strand_id
1 'polypeptide(L)'
;GKMIALIDQIDAIDDIDQSSRLEWIPSSLPHGVKFIVSASSPTVLEIAKQRNWEIVHVPTTDEEYDKKRVVESHLQTYGKALQSTLIDQLVQHPQTSHF
;
A
#
# COMPACT_ATOMS: atom_id res chain seq x y z
N GLY A 1 2.23 15.94 23.39
CA GLY A 1 2.44 16.11 21.94
C GLY A 1 1.63 15.08 21.18
N LYS A 2 1.43 15.27 19.87
CA LYS A 2 0.88 14.24 18.98
C LYS A 2 2.00 13.68 18.12
N MET A 3 2.16 12.37 18.10
CA MET A 3 3.13 11.65 17.28
C MET A 3 2.36 10.67 16.38
N ILE A 4 2.70 10.66 15.09
CA ILE A 4 2.21 9.68 14.14
C ILE A 4 3.43 8.99 13.56
N ALA A 5 3.50 7.66 13.68
CA ALA A 5 4.52 6.87 12.98
C ALA A 5 3.87 6.17 11.79
N LEU A 6 4.49 6.32 10.63
CA LEU A 6 4.11 5.65 9.39
C LEU A 6 5.16 4.57 9.09
N ILE A 7 4.72 3.34 8.88
CA ILE A 7 5.61 2.22 8.54
C ILE A 7 5.13 1.64 7.22
N ASP A 8 5.93 1.82 6.18
CA ASP A 8 5.65 1.22 4.88
C ASP A 8 6.17 -0.22 4.83
N GLN A 9 5.39 -1.12 4.22
CA GLN A 9 5.72 -2.53 4.02
C GLN A 9 6.17 -3.24 5.30
N ILE A 10 5.30 -3.23 6.32
CA ILE A 10 5.62 -3.83 7.62
C ILE A 10 5.89 -5.33 7.53
N ASP A 11 5.40 -5.98 6.48
CA ASP A 11 5.66 -7.38 6.12
C ASP A 11 7.08 -7.64 5.58
N ALA A 12 7.86 -6.60 5.30
CA ALA A 12 9.26 -6.67 4.90
C ALA A 12 10.25 -6.53 6.08
N ILE A 13 9.76 -6.27 7.30
CA ILE A 13 10.60 -6.23 8.49
C ILE A 13 10.98 -7.67 8.86
N ASP A 14 12.28 -7.94 8.89
CA ASP A 14 12.83 -9.25 9.25
C ASP A 14 12.46 -9.64 10.69
N ASP A 15 12.21 -10.93 10.90
CA ASP A 15 12.04 -11.50 12.24
C ASP A 15 13.39 -11.46 12.98
N ILE A 16 13.62 -10.37 13.72
CA ILE A 16 14.68 -10.34 14.73
C ILE A 16 14.17 -11.18 15.92
N ASP A 17 14.90 -12.24 16.24
CA ASP A 17 14.74 -13.07 17.45
C ASP A 17 13.53 -14.03 17.55
N GLN A 18 13.06 -14.63 16.45
CA GLN A 18 11.99 -15.66 16.45
C GLN A 18 10.63 -15.20 17.03
N SER A 19 10.49 -13.91 17.38
CA SER A 19 9.20 -13.32 17.73
C SER A 19 8.31 -13.30 16.50
N SER A 20 7.00 -13.52 16.64
CA SER A 20 6.11 -13.37 15.47
C SER A 20 6.23 -11.93 14.93
N ARG A 21 6.27 -11.76 13.60
CA ARG A 21 6.56 -10.51 12.83
C ARG A 21 6.16 -9.16 13.44
N LEU A 22 5.15 -9.11 14.31
CA LEU A 22 4.57 -7.88 14.87
C LEU A 22 4.51 -7.86 16.40
N GLU A 23 5.09 -8.82 17.13
CA GLU A 23 5.14 -8.83 18.61
C GLU A 23 5.82 -7.60 19.21
N TRP A 24 6.80 -7.04 18.51
CA TRP A 24 7.48 -5.81 18.91
C TRP A 24 6.55 -4.57 18.90
N ILE A 25 5.42 -4.62 18.20
CA ILE A 25 4.44 -3.53 18.20
C ILE A 25 3.58 -3.65 19.46
N PRO A 26 3.59 -2.63 20.33
CA PRO A 26 2.80 -2.65 21.55
C PRO A 26 1.31 -2.88 21.27
N SER A 27 0.65 -3.69 22.11
CA SER A 27 -0.79 -3.90 22.04
C SER A 27 -1.62 -2.67 22.45
N SER A 28 -0.98 -1.70 23.12
CA SER A 28 -1.57 -0.41 23.47
C SER A 28 -0.57 0.71 23.21
N LEU A 29 -1.05 1.82 22.66
CA LEU A 29 -0.23 2.99 22.39
C LEU A 29 -0.46 4.07 23.46
N PRO A 30 0.59 4.81 23.87
CA PRO A 30 0.43 5.96 24.75
C PRO A 30 -0.50 7.03 24.17
N HIS A 31 -1.11 7.83 25.04
CA HIS A 31 -1.97 8.92 24.59
C HIS A 31 -1.22 9.89 23.68
N GLY A 32 -1.79 10.17 22.50
CA GLY A 32 -1.20 11.04 21.50
C GLY A 32 -0.26 10.35 20.52
N VAL A 33 -0.10 9.02 20.58
CA VAL A 33 0.65 8.24 19.59
C VAL A 33 -0.32 7.48 18.68
N LYS A 34 -0.09 7.52 17.36
CA LYS A 34 -0.80 6.70 16.37
C LYS A 34 0.19 6.01 15.44
N PHE A 35 -0.07 4.75 15.12
CA PHE A 35 0.64 4.02 14.08
C PHE A 35 -0.26 3.85 12.86
N ILE A 36 0.31 4.10 11.68
CA ILE A 36 -0.29 3.79 10.38
C ILE A 36 0.71 2.87 9.68
N VAL A 37 0.23 1.72 9.23
CA VAL A 37 1.10 0.70 8.64
C VAL A 37 0.52 0.25 7.31
N SER A 38 1.37 0.04 6.31
CA SER A 38 0.99 -0.62 5.07
C SER A 38 1.48 -2.06 5.08
N ALA A 39 0.70 -2.96 4.48
CA ALA A 39 1.04 -4.37 4.38
C ALA A 39 0.41 -4.98 3.14
N SER A 40 1.12 -5.94 2.52
CA SER A 40 0.58 -6.73 1.40
C SER A 40 0.32 -8.19 1.76
N SER A 41 0.99 -8.69 2.81
CA SER A 41 0.89 -10.08 3.25
C SER A 41 -0.43 -10.42 3.96
N PRO A 42 -1.09 -11.54 3.61
CA PRO A 42 -2.24 -12.07 4.35
C PRO A 42 -1.94 -12.34 5.83
N THR A 43 -0.71 -12.69 6.18
CA THR A 43 -0.31 -12.96 7.57
C THR A 43 -0.43 -11.72 8.45
N VAL A 44 -0.02 -10.56 7.95
CA VAL A 44 -0.15 -9.29 8.68
C VAL A 44 -1.61 -8.92 8.88
N LEU A 45 -2.45 -9.15 7.87
CA LEU A 45 -3.89 -8.91 7.96
C LEU A 45 -4.54 -9.75 9.07
N GLU A 46 -4.19 -11.03 9.19
CA GLU A 46 -4.72 -11.90 10.25
C GLU A 46 -4.28 -11.44 11.64
N ILE A 47 -3.02 -11.02 11.81
CA ILE A 47 -2.55 -10.45 13.08
C ILE A 47 -3.31 -9.16 13.41
N ALA A 48 -3.51 -8.26 12.44
CA ALA A 48 -4.26 -7.03 12.62
C ALA A 48 -5.70 -7.29 13.07
N LYS A 49 -6.37 -8.29 12.48
CA LYS A 49 -7.71 -8.74 12.91
C LYS A 49 -7.70 -9.26 14.34
N GLN A 50 -6.76 -10.15 14.69
CA GLN A 50 -6.63 -10.70 16.05
C GLN A 50 -6.39 -9.61 17.10
N ARG A 51 -5.66 -8.55 16.74
CA ARG A 51 -5.38 -7.40 17.60
C ARG A 51 -6.45 -6.31 17.56
N ASN A 52 -7.55 -6.51 16.84
CA ASN A 52 -8.63 -5.53 16.65
C ASN A 52 -8.13 -4.17 16.13
N TRP A 53 -7.14 -4.18 15.23
CA TRP A 53 -6.68 -2.97 14.58
C TRP A 53 -7.71 -2.48 13.55
N GLU A 54 -7.76 -1.17 13.37
CA GLU A 54 -8.50 -0.57 12.26
C GLU A 54 -7.81 -0.94 10.95
N ILE A 55 -8.57 -1.54 10.02
CA ILE A 55 -8.06 -1.98 8.72
C ILE A 55 -8.71 -1.14 7.63
N VAL A 56 -7.88 -0.48 6.84
CA VAL A 56 -8.30 0.23 5.63
C VAL A 56 -7.83 -0.58 4.43
N HIS A 57 -8.78 -1.11 3.66
CA HIS A 57 -8.48 -1.77 2.39
C HIS A 57 -8.30 -0.74 1.29
N VAL A 58 -7.14 -0.76 0.63
CA VAL A 58 -6.89 0.02 -0.58
C VAL A 58 -7.14 -0.91 -1.77
N PRO A 59 -8.19 -0.68 -2.57
CA PRO A 59 -8.46 -1.52 -3.73
C PRO A 59 -7.39 -1.32 -4.80
N THR A 60 -7.14 -2.38 -5.59
CA THR A 60 -6.42 -2.23 -6.85
C THR A 60 -7.24 -1.37 -7.80
N THR A 61 -6.55 -0.64 -8.68
CA THR A 61 -7.23 0.24 -9.63
C THR A 61 -7.79 -0.61 -10.77
N ASP A 62 -8.91 -1.31 -10.59
CA ASP A 62 -9.38 -2.27 -11.61
C ASP A 62 -10.03 -1.60 -12.84
N GLU A 63 -10.41 -0.33 -12.73
CA GLU A 63 -11.05 0.39 -13.82
C GLU A 63 -10.03 0.86 -14.86
N GLU A 64 -10.16 0.37 -16.10
CA GLU A 64 -9.32 0.75 -17.24
C GLU A 64 -9.22 2.27 -17.40
N TYR A 65 -10.34 2.98 -17.18
CA TYR A 65 -10.39 4.45 -17.23
C TYR A 65 -9.46 5.10 -16.20
N ASP A 66 -9.43 4.62 -14.96
CA ASP A 66 -8.57 5.17 -13.92
C ASP A 66 -7.09 4.90 -14.19
N LYS A 67 -6.75 3.71 -14.70
CA LYS A 67 -5.38 3.39 -15.13
C LYS A 67 -4.89 4.34 -16.23
N LYS A 68 -5.72 4.63 -17.24
CA LYS A 68 -5.38 5.58 -18.32
C LYS A 68 -5.12 6.98 -17.77
N ARG A 69 -6.01 7.46 -16.89
CA ARG A 69 -5.89 8.78 -16.25
C ARG A 69 -4.61 8.90 -15.41
N VAL A 70 -4.20 7.84 -14.71
CA VAL A 70 -2.93 7.81 -13.97
C VAL A 70 -1.74 7.97 -14.92
N VAL A 71 -1.72 7.22 -16.03
CA VAL A 71 -0.65 7.32 -17.04
C VAL A 71 -0.57 8.72 -17.62
N GLU A 72 -1.71 9.28 -18.04
CA GLU A 72 -1.78 10.63 -18.63
C GLU A 72 -1.30 11.71 -17.65
N SER A 73 -1.82 11.70 -16.42
CA SER A 73 -1.45 12.64 -15.36
C SER A 73 0.04 12.57 -15.01
N HIS A 74 0.57 11.35 -14.91
CA HIS A 74 1.99 11.12 -14.66
C HIS A 74 2.86 11.69 -15.77
N LEU A 75 2.54 11.41 -17.04
CA LEU A 75 3.30 11.92 -18.19
C LEU A 75 3.23 13.44 -18.33
N GLN A 76 2.06 14.02 -18.05
CA GLN A 76 1.85 15.47 -18.11
C GLN A 76 2.74 16.21 -17.12
N THR A 77 3.04 15.62 -15.95
CA THR A 77 3.98 16.19 -14.97
C THR A 77 5.39 16.40 -15.55
N TYR A 78 5.75 15.67 -16.61
CA TYR A 78 7.03 15.80 -17.31
C TYR A 78 6.89 16.47 -18.69
N GLY A 79 5.72 17.02 -19.03
CA GLY A 79 5.44 17.58 -20.35
C GLY A 79 5.47 16.55 -21.48
N LYS A 80 5.28 15.26 -21.15
CA LYS A 80 5.25 14.16 -22.11
C LYS A 80 3.81 13.75 -22.41
N ALA A 81 3.61 13.15 -23.58
CA ALA A 81 2.37 12.53 -23.97
C ALA A 81 2.65 11.25 -24.77
N LEU A 82 1.75 10.28 -24.66
CA LEU A 82 1.73 9.10 -25.51
C LEU A 82 0.49 9.15 -26.40
N GLN A 83 0.55 8.44 -27.53
CA GLN A 83 -0.63 8.20 -28.35
C GLN A 83 -1.63 7.35 -27.56
N SER A 84 -2.93 7.61 -27.72
CA SER A 84 -3.98 6.87 -27.01
C SER A 84 -3.88 5.36 -27.22
N THR A 85 -3.50 4.91 -28.42
CA THR A 85 -3.29 3.50 -28.76
C THR A 85 -2.16 2.86 -27.95
N LEU A 86 -1.10 3.60 -27.63
CA LEU A 86 -0.02 3.11 -26.75
C LEU A 86 -0.47 3.06 -25.29
N ILE A 87 -1.30 4.02 -24.86
CA ILE A 87 -1.88 4.02 -23.52
C ILE A 87 -2.82 2.81 -23.36
N ASP A 88 -3.65 2.52 -24.36
CA ASP A 88 -4.52 1.33 -24.38
C ASP A 88 -3.69 0.05 -24.26
N GLN A 89 -2.60 -0.06 -25.02
CA GLN A 89 -1.67 -1.19 -24.93
C GLN A 89 -1.04 -1.31 -23.53
N LEU A 90 -0.58 -0.20 -22.95
CA LEU A 90 0.03 -0.19 -21.61
C LEU A 90 -0.94 -0.65 -20.53
N VAL A 91 -2.19 -0.20 -20.59
CA VAL A 91 -3.18 -0.51 -19.56
C VAL A 91 -3.68 -1.96 -19.67
N GLN A 92 -3.71 -2.53 -20.87
CA GLN A 92 -4.17 -3.90 -21.13
C GLN A 92 -3.07 -4.96 -21.04
N HIS A 93 -1.79 -4.57 -21.04
CA HIS A 93 -0.69 -5.53 -21.07
C HIS A 93 -0.47 -6.20 -19.70
N PRO A 94 -0.40 -7.55 -19.61
CA PRO A 94 -0.33 -8.28 -18.34
C PRO A 94 0.81 -7.86 -17.41
N GLN A 95 1.99 -7.56 -17.96
CA GLN A 95 3.16 -7.15 -17.16
C GLN A 95 3.05 -5.75 -16.55
N THR A 96 2.19 -4.90 -17.10
CA THR A 96 1.89 -3.54 -16.60
C THR A 96 0.50 -3.48 -15.96
N SER A 97 -0.13 -4.64 -15.76
CA SER A 97 -1.46 -4.75 -15.15
C SER A 97 -1.44 -4.72 -13.62
N HIS A 98 -0.26 -4.76 -12.98
CA HIS A 98 -0.06 -4.84 -11.52
C HIS A 98 -0.37 -3.53 -10.75
N PHE A 99 -1.36 -2.75 -11.20
CA PHE A 99 -1.94 -1.63 -10.47
C PHE A 99 -3.20 -2.04 -9.72
#